data_AF-A0A351F5P6-F1
#
_entry.id   AF-A0A351F5P6-F1
#
_cell.length_a   1.000
_cell.length_b   1.000
_cell.length_c   1.000
_cell.angle_alpha   90.00
_cell.angle_beta   90.00
_cell.angle_gamma   90.00
#
_symmetry.space_group_name_H-M   'P 1'
#
loop_
_entity.id
_entity.type
_entity.pdbx_description
1 polymer ?
#
loop_
_entity_poly.entity_id
_entity_poly.type
_entity_poly.pdbx_seq_one_letter_code
_entity_poly.pdbx_strand_id
1 'polypeptide(L)'
;YNTSYQILYHKITTSSSNVTDMLKKFTSDSDSNIFGFSDKTYDSTVSAIINTDSGNAIVTDCAKAEKIIIDKAVFLPLFSGSSYAVVNKGVDGIYFSPAFESACLISGGHS
;
A
#
# COMPACT_ATOMS: atom_id res chain seq x y z
N TYR A 1 17.30 1.20 -10.55
CA TYR A 1 17.42 -0.21 -10.12
C TYR A 1 18.04 -1.02 -11.24
N ASN A 2 19.12 -1.77 -10.98
CA ASN A 2 19.73 -2.71 -11.93
C ASN A 2 18.96 -4.04 -11.82
N THR A 3 17.98 -4.27 -12.69
CA THR A 3 16.95 -5.30 -12.54
C THR A 3 17.36 -6.62 -13.20
N SER A 4 18.25 -7.36 -12.56
CA SER A 4 18.59 -8.74 -12.95
C SER A 4 17.64 -9.78 -12.33
N TYR A 5 16.33 -9.54 -12.34
CA TYR A 5 15.34 -10.48 -11.83
C TYR A 5 14.12 -10.57 -12.75
N GLN A 6 13.57 -11.77 -12.91
CA GLN A 6 12.37 -12.02 -13.72
C GLN A 6 11.09 -12.06 -12.87
N ILE A 7 11.20 -12.51 -11.61
CA ILE A 7 10.10 -12.58 -10.65
C ILE A 7 10.64 -12.15 -9.29
N LEU A 8 9.90 -11.29 -8.60
CA LEU A 8 10.22 -10.84 -7.25
C LEU A 8 9.03 -11.14 -6.32
N TYR A 9 9.30 -11.91 -5.26
CA TYR A 9 8.36 -12.06 -4.17
C TYR A 9 8.55 -10.90 -3.18
N HIS A 10 7.60 -9.96 -3.15
CA HIS A 10 7.70 -8.76 -2.33
C HIS A 10 6.39 -8.41 -1.65
N LYS A 11 6.49 -7.90 -0.42
CA LYS A 11 5.34 -7.35 0.31
C LYS A 11 5.17 -5.89 -0.08
N ILE A 12 4.01 -5.52 -0.61
CA ILE A 12 3.63 -4.11 -0.75
C ILE A 12 3.05 -3.64 0.57
N THR A 13 3.63 -2.58 1.11
CA THR A 13 3.18 -1.92 2.35
C THR A 13 2.91 -0.45 2.07
N THR A 14 1.99 0.12 2.82
CA THR A 14 1.61 1.53 2.75
C THR A 14 1.53 2.06 4.17
N SER A 15 2.25 3.15 4.43
CA SER A 15 2.27 3.86 5.70
C SER A 15 1.03 4.70 5.92
N SER A 16 0.17 4.82 4.91
CA SER A 16 -1.09 5.53 4.98
C SER A 16 -2.28 4.59 4.83
N SER A 17 -3.41 5.01 5.37
CA SER A 17 -4.71 4.37 5.16
C SER A 17 -5.36 4.74 3.82
N ASN A 18 -4.65 5.48 2.95
CA ASN A 18 -5.19 5.98 1.69
C ASN A 18 -4.78 5.07 0.53
N VAL A 19 -5.76 4.51 -0.16
CA VAL A 19 -5.54 3.67 -1.36
C VAL A 19 -4.75 4.40 -2.45
N THR A 20 -4.90 5.72 -2.57
CA THR A 20 -4.19 6.54 -3.55
C THR A 20 -2.67 6.54 -3.36
N ASP A 21 -2.18 6.38 -2.12
CA ASP A 21 -0.73 6.31 -1.86
C ASP A 21 -0.15 4.94 -2.24
N MET A 22 -0.96 3.88 -2.22
CA MET A 22 -0.58 2.58 -2.79
C MET A 22 -0.50 2.67 -4.32
N LEU A 23 -1.50 3.27 -4.98
CA LEU A 23 -1.53 3.43 -6.43
C LEU A 23 -0.35 4.26 -6.96
N LYS A 24 0.05 5.33 -6.26
CA LYS A 24 1.25 6.12 -6.60
C LYS A 24 2.55 5.30 -6.64
N LYS A 25 2.63 4.13 -6.01
CA LYS A 25 3.85 3.28 -6.09
C LYS A 25 4.04 2.66 -7.48
N PHE A 26 2.99 2.65 -8.30
CA PHE A 26 3.01 2.07 -9.64
C PHE A 26 3.09 3.12 -10.75
N THR A 27 3.07 4.42 -10.43
CA THR A 27 3.21 5.46 -11.46
C THR A 27 4.63 5.47 -12.04
N SER A 28 4.74 5.85 -13.31
CA SER A 28 6.01 5.82 -14.04
C SER A 28 7.10 6.69 -13.40
N ASP A 29 6.71 7.76 -12.72
CA ASP A 29 7.58 8.76 -12.08
C ASP A 29 7.90 8.45 -10.62
N SER A 30 7.37 7.36 -10.07
CA SER A 30 7.51 7.02 -8.66
C SER A 30 8.85 6.37 -8.36
N ASP A 31 9.61 6.95 -7.43
CA ASP A 31 10.85 6.35 -6.89
C ASP A 31 10.59 5.00 -6.18
N SER A 32 9.34 4.75 -5.79
CA SER A 32 8.89 3.50 -5.15
C SER A 32 8.46 2.43 -6.16
N ASN A 33 8.55 2.71 -7.47
CA ASN A 33 8.18 1.78 -8.52
C ASN A 33 9.27 0.72 -8.76
N ILE A 34 9.31 -0.26 -7.86
CA ILE A 34 10.22 -1.41 -7.93
C ILE A 34 9.88 -2.38 -9.07
N PHE A 35 8.73 -2.19 -9.74
CA PHE A 35 8.25 -3.02 -10.83
C PHE A 35 8.80 -2.55 -12.20
N GLY A 36 9.31 -1.32 -12.27
CA GLY A 36 9.66 -0.70 -13.55
C GLY A 36 8.45 -0.51 -14.47
N PHE A 37 7.25 -0.46 -13.89
CA PHE A 37 6.01 -0.35 -14.65
C PHE A 37 5.87 1.09 -15.17
N SER A 38 5.65 1.25 -16.47
CA SER A 38 5.39 2.57 -17.04
C SER A 38 4.24 2.50 -18.02
N ASP A 39 3.16 3.22 -17.69
CA ASP A 39 1.96 3.22 -18.49
C ASP A 39 1.23 4.57 -18.38
N LYS A 40 1.15 5.28 -19.51
CA LYS A 40 0.55 6.62 -19.56
C LYS A 40 -0.95 6.61 -19.21
N THR A 41 -1.67 5.54 -19.53
CA THR A 41 -3.08 5.42 -19.20
C THR A 41 -3.25 5.30 -17.69
N TYR A 42 -2.46 4.42 -17.06
CA TYR A 42 -2.41 4.27 -15.61
C TYR A 42 -2.05 5.58 -14.91
N ASP A 43 -0.98 6.25 -15.34
CA ASP A 43 -0.53 7.52 -14.76
C ASP A 43 -1.63 8.59 -14.84
N SER A 44 -2.34 8.67 -15.98
CA SER A 44 -3.46 9.59 -16.15
C SER A 44 -4.65 9.22 -15.26
N THR A 45 -4.97 7.93 -15.09
CA THR A 45 -6.04 7.48 -14.21
C THR A 45 -5.73 7.83 -12.75
N VAL A 46 -4.53 7.53 -12.27
CA VAL A 46 -4.12 7.85 -10.90
C VAL A 46 -4.09 9.36 -10.66
N SER A 47 -3.61 10.14 -11.64
CA SER A 47 -3.62 11.61 -11.56
C SER A 47 -5.05 12.17 -11.47
N ALA A 48 -6.02 11.59 -12.21
CA ALA A 48 -7.42 12.01 -12.13
C ALA A 48 -8.02 11.72 -10.74
N ILE A 49 -7.78 10.52 -10.21
CA ILE A 49 -8.24 10.09 -8.88
C ILE A 49 -7.74 11.04 -7.79
N ILE A 50 -6.45 11.37 -7.82
CA ILE A 50 -5.82 12.20 -6.78
C ILE A 50 -6.35 13.63 -6.80
N ASN A 51 -6.59 14.20 -7.98
CA ASN A 51 -6.86 15.63 -8.12
C ASN A 51 -8.35 15.98 -8.21
N THR A 52 -9.22 15.01 -8.51
CA THR A 52 -10.59 15.30 -8.97
C THR A 52 -11.65 14.48 -8.26
N ASP A 53 -11.36 13.23 -7.90
CA ASP A 53 -12.38 12.31 -7.41
C ASP A 53 -12.65 12.49 -5.91
N SER A 54 -13.92 12.38 -5.53
CA SER A 54 -14.37 12.48 -4.15
C SER A 54 -15.57 11.57 -3.88
N GLY A 55 -15.85 11.30 -2.60
CA GLY A 55 -16.97 10.47 -2.19
C GLY A 55 -16.89 9.05 -2.77
N ASN A 56 -17.99 8.55 -3.35
CA ASN A 56 -18.05 7.18 -3.87
C ASN A 56 -17.31 6.98 -5.20
N ALA A 57 -17.03 8.06 -5.94
CA ALA A 57 -16.32 7.98 -7.22
C ALA A 57 -14.89 7.44 -7.00
N ILE A 58 -14.21 7.93 -5.95
CA ILE A 58 -12.82 7.54 -5.65
C ILE A 58 -12.66 6.03 -5.50
N VAL A 59 -13.63 5.33 -4.90
CA VAL A 59 -13.58 3.87 -4.70
C VAL A 59 -13.69 3.14 -6.04
N THR A 60 -14.61 3.59 -6.88
CA THR A 60 -14.86 3.00 -8.20
C THR A 60 -13.65 3.19 -9.11
N ASP A 61 -13.05 4.38 -9.10
CA ASP A 61 -11.93 4.71 -9.96
C ASP A 61 -10.62 4.11 -9.46
N CYS A 62 -10.43 3.97 -8.13
CA CYS A 62 -9.33 3.17 -7.59
C CYS A 62 -9.40 1.71 -8.03
N ALA A 63 -10.59 1.10 -8.02
CA ALA A 63 -10.76 -0.28 -8.50
C ALA A 63 -10.41 -0.43 -9.99
N LYS A 64 -10.69 0.60 -10.81
CA LYS A 64 -10.26 0.62 -12.23
C LYS A 64 -8.74 0.69 -12.36
N ALA A 65 -8.08 1.53 -11.55
CA ALA A 65 -6.62 1.63 -11.54
C ALA A 65 -5.98 0.30 -11.12
N GLU A 66 -6.47 -0.34 -10.06
CA GLU A 66 -6.00 -1.65 -9.61
C GLU A 66 -6.16 -2.73 -10.70
N LYS A 67 -7.30 -2.72 -11.39
CA LYS A 67 -7.54 -3.65 -12.51
C LYS A 67 -6.49 -3.54 -13.61
N ILE A 68 -6.03 -2.33 -13.94
CA ILE A 68 -4.98 -2.15 -14.96
C ILE A 68 -3.67 -2.85 -14.55
N ILE A 69 -3.27 -2.74 -13.27
CA ILE A 69 -2.05 -3.39 -12.74
C ILE A 69 -2.19 -4.91 -12.80
N ILE A 70 -3.35 -5.44 -12.40
CA ILE A 70 -3.62 -6.89 -12.36
C ILE A 70 -3.72 -7.47 -13.77
N ASP A 71 -4.48 -6.83 -14.67
CA ASP A 71 -4.67 -7.30 -16.06
C ASP A 71 -3.35 -7.32 -16.85
N LYS A 72 -2.42 -6.41 -16.51
CA LYS A 72 -1.08 -6.36 -17.11
C LYS A 72 -0.07 -7.28 -16.41
N ALA A 73 -0.50 -8.05 -15.40
CA ALA A 73 0.34 -8.94 -14.60
C ALA A 73 1.58 -8.25 -14.00
N VAL A 74 1.47 -6.96 -13.68
CA VAL A 74 2.55 -6.18 -13.04
C VAL A 74 2.75 -6.64 -11.59
N PHE A 75 1.64 -6.99 -10.94
CA PHE A 75 1.62 -7.49 -9.57
C PHE A 75 0.60 -8.63 -9.46
N LEU A 76 1.01 -9.75 -8.86
CA LEU A 76 0.15 -10.88 -8.55
C LEU A 76 -0.08 -10.95 -7.04
N PRO A 77 -1.24 -10.50 -6.53
CA PRO A 77 -1.56 -10.62 -5.11
C PRO A 77 -1.74 -12.09 -4.73
N LEU A 78 -0.88 -12.60 -3.84
CA LEU A 78 -1.00 -13.98 -3.35
C LEU A 78 -1.85 -14.07 -2.09
N PHE A 79 -1.65 -13.15 -1.13
CA PHE A 79 -2.42 -13.07 0.10
C PHE A 79 -2.28 -11.69 0.74
N SER A 80 -3.27 -11.30 1.54
CA SER A 80 -3.16 -10.19 2.49
C SER A 80 -2.53 -10.70 3.78
N GLY A 81 -1.51 -9.99 4.27
CA GLY A 81 -0.82 -10.37 5.50
C GLY A 81 -1.58 -9.93 6.74
N SER A 82 -1.74 -10.84 7.70
CA SER A 82 -2.18 -10.51 9.07
C SER A 82 -0.96 -10.18 9.94
N SER A 83 -1.08 -9.17 10.80
CA SER A 83 -0.07 -8.83 11.80
C SER A 83 -0.47 -9.40 13.15
N TYR A 84 0.44 -10.13 13.81
CA TYR A 84 0.23 -10.68 15.14
C TYR A 84 1.34 -10.19 16.07
N ALA A 85 0.99 -9.81 17.29
CA ALA A 85 1.94 -9.42 18.34
C ALA A 85 1.71 -10.27 19.59
N VAL A 86 2.80 -10.76 20.19
CA VAL A 86 2.78 -11.47 21.46
C VAL A 86 3.27 -10.52 22.54
N VAL A 87 2.45 -10.32 23.57
CA VAL A 87 2.71 -9.33 24.62
C VAL A 87 2.59 -10.01 25.99
N ASN A 88 3.44 -9.63 26.94
CA ASN A 88 3.36 -10.16 28.30
C ASN A 88 2.08 -9.66 28.98
N LYS A 89 1.45 -10.49 29.84
CA LYS A 89 0.20 -10.17 30.54
C LYS A 89 0.24 -8.86 31.33
N GLY A 90 1.41 -8.43 31.80
CA GLY A 90 1.59 -7.17 32.53
C GLY A 90 1.76 -5.93 31.66
N VAL A 91 1.79 -6.07 30.33
CA VAL A 91 1.94 -4.94 29.41
C VAL A 91 0.56 -4.45 28.97
N ASP A 92 0.30 -3.18 29.24
CA ASP A 92 -0.89 -2.46 28.78
C ASP A 92 -0.48 -1.25 27.93
N GLY A 93 -1.41 -0.68 27.16
CA GLY A 93 -1.18 0.55 26.38
C GLY A 93 -0.51 0.35 25.01
N ILE A 94 -0.65 -0.83 24.40
CA ILE A 94 -0.17 -1.08 23.03
C ILE A 94 -1.25 -0.69 22.03
N TYR A 95 -0.96 0.33 21.22
CA TYR A 95 -1.82 0.75 20.12
C TYR A 95 -1.15 0.46 18.78
N PHE A 96 -1.86 -0.26 17.92
CA PHE A 96 -1.41 -0.48 16.55
C PHE A 96 -2.00 0.61 15.64
N SER A 97 -1.18 1.18 14.76
CA SER A 97 -1.71 2.08 13.74
C SER A 97 -2.64 1.30 12.80
N PRO A 98 -3.63 1.95 12.16
CA PRO A 98 -4.53 1.28 11.20
C PRO A 98 -3.81 0.62 10.02
N ALA A 99 -2.63 1.14 9.65
CA ALA A 99 -1.74 0.56 8.64
C ALA A 99 -0.82 -0.55 9.19
N PHE A 100 -0.84 -0.80 10.51
CA PHE A 100 -0.04 -1.78 11.25
C PHE A 100 1.48 -1.76 10.97
N GLU A 101 1.99 -0.68 10.39
CA GLU A 101 3.43 -0.48 10.17
C GLU A 101 4.16 -0.06 11.46
N SER A 102 3.42 0.37 12.48
CA SER A 102 3.99 0.86 13.73
C SER A 102 3.10 0.48 14.91
N ALA A 103 3.72 0.00 15.98
CA ALA A 103 3.10 -0.12 17.29
C ALA A 103 3.56 1.06 18.15
N CYS A 104 2.62 1.82 18.70
CA CYS A 104 2.91 2.81 19.72
C CYS A 104 2.78 2.12 21.08
N LEU A 105 3.88 2.09 21.83
CA LEU A 105 3.90 1.67 23.22
C LEU A 105 3.70 2.91 24.09
N ILE A 106 2.57 3.03 24.77
CA ILE A 106 2.44 3.99 25.87
C ILE A 106 2.81 3.23 27.13
N SER A 107 3.95 3.54 27.73
CA SER A 107 4.33 2.92 29.00
C SER A 107 3.34 3.33 30.09
N GLY A 108 2.41 2.44 30.44
CA GLY A 108 1.67 2.53 31.68
C GLY A 108 2.64 2.27 32.84
N GLY A 109 2.90 3.30 33.64
CA GLY A 109 3.67 3.16 34.88
C GLY A 109 3.01 2.14 35.80
N HIS A 110 3.83 1.27 36.39
CA HIS A 110 3.43 0.43 37.52
C HIS A 110 2.81 1.31 38.62
N SER A 111 1.62 0.94 39.09
CA SER A 111 1.20 1.16 40.48
C SER A 111 1.11 -0.19 41.16
#